data_AF-A0A957ZG94-F1
#
_entry.id   AF-A0A957ZG94-F1
#
_cell.length_a   1.000
_cell.length_b   1.000
_cell.length_c   1.000
_cell.angle_alpha   90.00
_cell.angle_beta   90.00
_cell.angle_gamma   90.00
#
_symmetry.space_group_name_H-M   'P 1'
#
loop_
_entity.id
_entity.type
_entity.pdbx_description
1 polymer ?
#
loop_
_entity_poly.entity_id
_entity_poly.type
_entity_poly.pdbx_seq_one_letter_code
_entity_poly.pdbx_strand_id
1 'polypeptide(L)'
;FKNAKEIDLETIAFMIIGLPGETRETMQRTIDFAIELDPVIANFSMMTPYPGTKVYEIVKRQGRFLINDWEDYVFFEQKARYEMGEMTAELVEEMYRKAYRDFYLRPSPIMRRVKTKDFWLNLPRNMRIAANTFVPKKEKDGLRKAVEAEGAI
;
A
#
# COMPACT_ATOMS: atom_id res chain seq x y z
N PHE A 1 -16.64 12.67 0.89
CA PHE A 1 -17.06 11.25 0.77
C PHE A 1 -18.58 11.08 0.89
N LYS A 2 -19.22 11.50 1.98
CA LYS A 2 -20.68 11.38 2.15
C LYS A 2 -21.50 11.93 0.96
N ASN A 3 -21.32 13.21 0.63
CA ASN A 3 -22.07 13.83 -0.47
C ASN A 3 -21.85 13.15 -1.82
N ALA A 4 -20.62 12.69 -2.09
CA ALA A 4 -20.31 11.97 -3.33
C ALA A 4 -21.07 10.63 -3.40
N LYS A 5 -21.16 9.90 -2.29
CA LYS A 5 -21.94 8.65 -2.19
C LYS A 5 -23.44 8.88 -2.34
N GLU A 6 -23.97 9.99 -1.82
CA GLU A 6 -25.39 10.34 -1.95
C GLU A 6 -25.83 10.54 -3.41
N ILE A 7 -24.90 10.90 -4.29
CA ILE A 7 -25.12 11.07 -5.74
C ILE A 7 -24.47 9.97 -6.59
N ASP A 8 -24.13 8.83 -5.98
CA ASP A 8 -23.57 7.64 -6.64
C ASP A 8 -22.23 7.87 -7.38
N LEU A 9 -21.42 8.83 -6.92
CA LEU A 9 -20.06 9.00 -7.41
C LEU A 9 -19.10 8.02 -6.73
N GLU A 10 -18.31 7.34 -7.56
CA GLU A 10 -17.19 6.55 -7.09
C GLU A 10 -16.13 7.45 -6.45
N THR A 11 -15.51 6.94 -5.39
CA THR A 11 -14.50 7.70 -4.63
C THR A 11 -13.24 6.88 -4.48
N ILE A 12 -12.11 7.57 -4.65
CA ILE A 12 -10.77 7.03 -4.46
C ILE A 12 -10.11 7.84 -3.34
N ALA A 13 -9.57 7.16 -2.33
CA ALA A 13 -8.79 7.80 -1.28
C ALA A 13 -7.30 7.47 -1.46
N PHE A 14 -6.46 8.50 -1.42
CA PHE A 14 -5.01 8.36 -1.36
C PHE A 14 -4.55 8.65 0.06
N MET A 15 -3.91 7.67 0.67
CA MET A 15 -3.49 7.70 2.06
C MET A 15 -1.98 7.42 2.12
N ILE A 16 -1.27 8.11 3.00
CA ILE A 16 0.17 7.93 3.18
C ILE A 16 0.39 7.30 4.56
N ILE A 17 1.28 6.32 4.64
CA ILE A 17 1.73 5.66 5.87
C ILE A 17 3.22 5.94 6.07
N GLY A 18 3.60 6.28 7.30
CA GLY A 18 4.98 6.51 7.69
C GLY A 18 5.45 7.94 7.39
N LEU A 19 4.62 8.96 7.62
CA LEU A 19 5.07 10.35 7.62
C LEU A 19 6.05 10.62 8.78
N PRO A 20 6.97 11.60 8.67
CA PRO A 20 7.92 11.87 9.72
C PRO A 20 7.22 12.19 11.05
N GLY A 21 7.49 11.38 12.07
CA GLY A 21 6.92 11.51 13.41
C GLY A 21 5.63 10.71 13.63
N GLU A 22 5.20 9.92 12.65
CA GLU A 22 4.13 8.95 12.89
C GLU A 22 4.57 7.83 13.84
N THR A 23 3.58 7.34 14.58
CA THR A 23 3.67 6.20 15.49
C THR A 23 2.73 5.10 14.99
N ARG A 24 2.83 3.90 15.58
CA ARG A 24 1.90 2.80 15.28
C ARG A 24 0.45 3.23 15.45
N GLU A 25 0.18 4.01 16.50
CA GLU A 25 -1.14 4.50 16.86
C GLU A 25 -1.68 5.50 15.82
N THR A 26 -0.85 6.42 15.34
CA THR A 26 -1.29 7.38 14.32
C THR A 26 -1.47 6.70 12.97
N MET A 27 -0.59 5.77 12.60
CA MET A 27 -0.77 4.96 11.38
C MET A 27 -2.05 4.13 11.46
N GLN A 28 -2.37 3.55 12.63
CA GLN A 28 -3.63 2.81 12.81
C GLN A 28 -4.84 3.73 12.66
N ARG A 29 -4.81 4.94 13.22
CA ARG A 29 -5.87 5.94 13.00
C ARG A 29 -6.07 6.28 11.53
N THR A 30 -5.00 6.35 10.74
CA THR A 30 -5.07 6.58 9.29
C THR A 30 -5.79 5.42 8.58
N ILE A 31 -5.53 4.18 8.99
CA ILE A 31 -6.21 2.99 8.48
C ILE A 31 -7.70 3.01 8.86
N ASP A 32 -8.00 3.26 10.13
CA ASP A 32 -9.37 3.30 10.64
C ASP A 32 -10.18 4.39 9.92
N PHE A 33 -9.58 5.56 9.71
CA PHE A 33 -10.20 6.64 8.96
C PHE A 33 -10.48 6.25 7.50
N ALA A 34 -9.55 5.56 6.83
CA ALA A 34 -9.79 5.07 5.47
C ALA A 34 -10.95 4.06 5.42
N ILE A 35 -11.07 3.20 6.43
CA ILE A 35 -12.19 2.25 6.56
C ILE A 35 -13.51 2.99 6.78
N GLU A 36 -13.53 4.00 7.65
CA GLU A 36 -14.70 4.84 7.92
C GLU A 36 -15.19 5.58 6.66
N LEU A 37 -14.26 6.17 5.90
CA LEU A 37 -14.58 6.85 4.64
C LEU A 37 -15.22 5.90 3.62
N ASP A 38 -14.85 4.62 3.69
CA ASP A 38 -15.33 3.53 2.86
C ASP A 38 -15.36 3.84 1.33
N PRO A 39 -14.23 4.32 0.74
CA PRO A 39 -14.12 4.57 -0.69
C PRO A 39 -14.25 3.27 -1.50
N VAL A 40 -14.43 3.42 -2.82
CA VAL A 40 -14.38 2.27 -3.75
C VAL A 40 -12.95 1.74 -3.82
N ILE A 41 -11.96 2.64 -3.85
CA ILE A 41 -10.54 2.30 -3.87
C ILE A 41 -9.83 3.10 -2.77
N ALA A 42 -9.08 2.42 -1.90
CA ALA A 42 -8.08 3.05 -1.06
C ALA A 42 -6.69 2.69 -1.57
N ASN A 43 -5.93 3.71 -1.95
CA ASN A 43 -4.54 3.61 -2.34
C ASN A 43 -3.69 4.05 -1.14
N PHE A 44 -3.04 3.09 -0.49
CA PHE A 44 -2.04 3.40 0.52
C PHE A 44 -0.66 3.42 -0.15
N SER A 45 0.12 4.45 0.15
CA SER A 45 1.53 4.57 -0.19
C SER A 45 2.36 4.69 1.08
N MET A 46 3.61 4.23 1.02
CA MET A 46 4.60 4.57 2.05
C MET A 46 5.24 5.90 1.71
N MET A 47 5.59 6.68 2.73
CA MET A 47 6.22 7.97 2.51
C MET A 47 7.62 7.81 1.91
N THR A 48 7.82 8.40 0.74
CA THR A 48 9.14 8.46 0.09
C THR A 48 9.69 9.89 0.17
N PRO A 49 10.83 10.10 0.85
CA PRO A 49 11.43 11.43 0.98
C PRO A 49 12.19 11.80 -0.30
N TYR A 50 11.55 12.52 -1.23
CA TYR A 50 12.20 12.95 -2.48
C TYR A 50 13.18 14.12 -2.27
N PRO A 51 14.36 14.15 -2.91
CA PRO A 51 15.31 15.26 -2.83
C PRO A 51 14.65 16.61 -3.14
N GLY A 52 14.94 17.63 -2.32
CA GLY A 52 14.33 18.96 -2.45
C GLY A 52 12.98 19.13 -1.73
N THR A 53 12.40 18.06 -1.17
CA THR A 53 11.20 18.17 -0.33
C THR A 53 11.54 18.49 1.12
N LYS A 54 10.59 19.11 1.85
CA LYS A 54 10.74 19.35 3.29
C LYS A 54 10.95 18.06 4.08
N VAL A 55 10.35 16.96 3.63
CA VAL A 55 10.45 15.67 4.31
C VAL A 55 11.84 15.07 4.12
N TYR A 56 12.44 15.21 2.95
CA TYR A 56 13.85 14.86 2.74
C TYR A 56 14.77 15.59 3.72
N GLU A 57 14.59 16.89 3.92
CA GLU A 57 15.40 17.65 4.90
C GLU A 57 15.16 17.22 6.36
N ILE A 58 13.94 16.79 6.70
CA ILE A 58 13.65 16.24 8.03
C ILE A 58 14.40 14.93 8.23
N VAL A 59 14.25 13.99 7.29
CA VAL A 59 14.90 12.67 7.36
C VAL A 59 16.41 12.81 7.36
N LYS A 60 16.98 13.70 6.54
CA LYS A 60 18.41 13.98 6.50
C LYS A 60 18.99 14.43 7.84
N ARG A 61 18.20 15.15 8.66
CA ARG A 61 18.65 15.68 9.94
C ARG A 61 18.40 14.75 11.12
N GLN A 62 17.32 13.96 11.06
CA GLN A 62 16.77 13.26 12.24
C GLN A 62 16.57 11.76 12.03
N GLY A 63 16.72 11.28 10.80
CA GLY A 63 16.48 9.90 10.43
C GLY A 63 17.63 9.30 9.64
N ARG A 64 17.33 8.15 9.03
CA ARG A 64 18.26 7.36 8.23
C ARG A 64 17.58 6.99 6.92
N PHE A 65 18.19 7.34 5.80
CA PHE A 65 17.71 6.89 4.49
C PHE A 65 18.02 5.42 4.27
N LEU A 66 17.09 4.72 3.62
CA LEU A 66 17.23 3.33 3.14
C LEU A 66 17.18 3.30 1.60
N ILE A 67 17.77 4.32 0.98
CA ILE A 67 17.80 4.56 -0.47
C ILE A 67 19.26 4.49 -0.89
N ASN A 68 19.58 3.61 -1.84
CA ASN A 68 20.92 3.46 -2.39
C ASN A 68 21.02 4.04 -3.81
N ASP A 69 19.96 3.91 -4.62
CA ASP A 69 19.94 4.39 -6.00
C ASP A 69 18.59 5.05 -6.38
N TRP A 70 18.51 5.65 -7.57
CA TRP A 70 17.30 6.27 -8.11
C TRP A 70 16.14 5.28 -8.25
N GLU A 71 16.43 4.00 -8.48
CA GLU A 71 15.44 2.94 -8.54
C GLU A 71 14.70 2.75 -7.20
N ASP A 72 15.35 3.06 -6.07
CA ASP A 72 14.72 2.99 -4.75
C ASP A 72 13.67 4.10 -4.54
N TYR A 73 13.56 5.10 -5.42
CA TYR A 73 12.48 6.08 -5.33
C TYR A 73 11.17 5.57 -5.94
N VAL A 74 11.16 4.38 -6.53
CA VAL A 74 9.95 3.72 -7.01
C VAL A 74 9.11 3.26 -5.83
N PHE A 75 7.90 3.79 -5.74
CA PHE A 75 6.98 3.60 -4.60
C PHE A 75 6.18 2.28 -4.63
N PHE A 76 6.34 1.46 -5.67
CA PHE A 76 5.59 0.21 -5.85
C PHE A 76 6.26 -1.03 -5.23
N GLU A 77 7.50 -0.94 -4.76
CA GLU A 77 8.27 -2.10 -4.26
C GLU A 77 7.86 -2.57 -2.86
N GLN A 78 6.86 -1.94 -2.25
CA GLN A 78 6.41 -2.24 -0.88
C GLN A 78 7.54 -2.19 0.16
N LYS A 79 8.51 -1.30 -0.05
CA LYS A 79 9.62 -1.06 0.89
C LYS A 79 9.56 0.33 1.49
N ALA A 80 9.84 0.43 2.78
CA ALA A 80 10.07 1.72 3.42
C ALA A 80 11.42 2.30 2.95
N ARG A 81 11.47 3.62 2.77
CA ARG A 81 12.64 4.32 2.20
C ARG A 81 13.46 5.09 3.22
N TYR A 82 13.01 5.10 4.48
CA TYR A 82 13.74 5.70 5.58
C TYR A 82 13.23 5.19 6.92
N GLU A 83 14.01 5.47 7.96
CA GLU A 83 13.67 5.25 9.36
C GLU A 83 13.87 6.54 10.15
N MET A 84 13.10 6.72 11.22
CA MET A 84 13.24 7.91 12.07
C MET A 84 12.73 7.64 13.48
N GLY A 85 13.61 7.79 14.49
CA GLY A 85 13.25 7.51 15.88
C GLY A 85 12.74 6.08 16.06
N GLU A 86 11.53 5.92 16.58
CA GLU A 86 10.88 4.61 16.78
C GLU A 86 10.20 4.07 15.51
N MET A 87 10.15 4.86 14.43
CA MET A 87 9.58 4.44 13.17
C MET A 87 10.61 3.69 12.34
N THR A 88 10.66 2.37 12.51
CA THR A 88 11.51 1.47 11.71
C THR A 88 10.85 1.11 10.39
N ALA A 89 11.66 0.64 9.42
CA ALA A 89 11.16 0.19 8.13
C ALA A 89 10.15 -0.95 8.28
N GLU A 90 10.43 -1.91 9.17
CA GLU A 90 9.57 -3.06 9.41
C GLU A 90 8.20 -2.65 9.94
N LEU A 91 8.17 -1.65 10.84
CA LEU A 91 6.92 -1.12 11.38
C LEU A 91 6.09 -0.49 10.26
N VAL A 92 6.69 0.36 9.43
CA VAL A 92 5.98 1.04 8.33
C VAL A 92 5.47 0.02 7.30
N GLU A 93 6.27 -0.97 6.94
CA GLU A 93 5.88 -2.03 6.01
C GLU A 93 4.82 -2.97 6.59
N GLU A 94 4.87 -3.26 7.90
CA GLU A 94 3.83 -4.00 8.62
C GLU A 94 2.51 -3.23 8.58
N MET A 95 2.52 -1.94 8.92
CA MET A 95 1.33 -1.08 8.92
C MET A 95 0.78 -0.88 7.51
N TYR A 96 1.64 -0.75 6.51
CA TYR A 96 1.23 -0.72 5.10
C TYR A 96 0.49 -2.00 4.68
N ARG A 97 1.04 -3.18 4.99
CA ARG A 97 0.38 -4.46 4.71
C ARG A 97 -0.92 -4.60 5.49
N LYS A 98 -0.95 -4.14 6.75
CA LYS A 98 -2.14 -4.12 7.59
C LYS A 98 -3.23 -3.23 6.98
N ALA A 99 -2.87 -2.04 6.48
CA ALA A 99 -3.80 -1.11 5.84
C ALA A 99 -4.54 -1.77 4.67
N TYR A 100 -3.82 -2.44 3.77
CA TYR A 100 -4.44 -3.15 2.65
C TYR A 100 -5.30 -4.33 3.11
N ARG A 101 -4.83 -5.14 4.06
CA ARG A 101 -5.62 -6.27 4.58
C ARG A 101 -6.92 -5.81 5.23
N ASP A 102 -6.84 -4.89 6.18
CA ASP A 102 -7.99 -4.42 6.94
C ASP A 102 -8.99 -3.69 6.03
N PHE A 103 -8.49 -2.94 5.04
CA PHE A 103 -9.35 -2.26 4.10
C PHE A 103 -10.06 -3.22 3.14
N TYR A 104 -9.33 -4.11 2.46
CA TYR A 104 -9.88 -4.91 1.36
C TYR A 104 -10.50 -6.24 1.80
N LEU A 105 -10.13 -6.78 2.96
CA LEU A 105 -10.71 -8.03 3.48
C LEU A 105 -11.97 -7.81 4.32
N ARG A 106 -12.41 -6.56 4.51
CA ARG A 106 -13.67 -6.27 5.22
C ARG A 106 -14.90 -6.68 4.38
N PRO A 107 -16.06 -6.94 5.01
CA PRO A 107 -17.25 -7.41 4.28
C PRO A 107 -17.76 -6.46 3.18
N SER A 108 -17.66 -5.15 3.37
CA SER A 108 -18.23 -4.14 2.45
C SER A 108 -17.62 -4.18 1.03
N PRO A 109 -16.29 -4.06 0.82
CA PRO A 109 -15.67 -4.19 -0.49
C PRO A 109 -15.86 -5.57 -1.12
N ILE A 110 -15.79 -6.65 -0.32
CA ILE A 110 -16.03 -8.01 -0.80
C ILE A 110 -17.45 -8.13 -1.37
N MET A 111 -18.44 -7.66 -0.62
CA MET A 111 -19.84 -7.69 -1.04
C MET A 111 -20.08 -6.83 -2.29
N ARG A 112 -19.45 -5.66 -2.38
CA ARG A 112 -19.48 -4.83 -3.60
C ARG A 112 -18.96 -5.60 -4.80
N ARG A 113 -17.84 -6.32 -4.66
CA ARG A 113 -17.27 -7.11 -5.75
C ARG A 113 -18.15 -8.28 -6.16
N VAL A 114 -18.66 -9.07 -5.21
CA VAL A 114 -19.53 -10.24 -5.47
C VAL A 114 -20.84 -9.85 -6.17
N LYS A 115 -21.36 -8.64 -5.93
CA LYS A 115 -22.60 -8.15 -6.56
C LYS A 115 -22.42 -7.72 -8.02
N THR A 116 -21.19 -7.59 -8.52
CA THR A 116 -20.95 -7.19 -9.92
C THR A 116 -21.23 -8.33 -10.89
N LYS A 117 -21.76 -8.02 -12.08
CA LYS A 117 -21.98 -9.03 -13.15
C LYS A 117 -20.67 -9.67 -13.60
N ASP A 118 -19.59 -8.89 -13.64
CA ASP A 118 -18.25 -9.36 -13.96
C ASP A 118 -17.78 -10.49 -13.03
N PHE A 119 -18.14 -10.41 -11.74
CA PHE A 119 -17.78 -11.45 -10.77
C PHE A 119 -18.22 -12.84 -11.20
N TRP A 120 -19.50 -12.95 -11.60
CA TRP A 120 -20.13 -14.21 -11.99
C TRP A 120 -19.74 -14.67 -13.40
N LEU A 121 -19.57 -13.73 -14.33
CA LEU A 121 -19.09 -14.03 -15.69
C LEU A 121 -17.66 -14.58 -15.69
N ASN A 122 -16.81 -14.11 -14.77
CA ASN A 122 -15.41 -14.50 -14.65
C ASN A 122 -15.14 -15.36 -13.40
N LEU A 123 -16.12 -16.14 -12.94
CA LEU A 123 -16.06 -16.86 -11.67
C LEU A 123 -14.80 -17.72 -11.48
N PRO A 124 -14.34 -18.56 -12.45
CA PRO A 124 -13.12 -19.35 -12.27
C PRO A 124 -11.87 -18.48 -12.07
N ARG A 125 -11.78 -17.36 -12.79
CA ARG A 125 -10.69 -16.39 -12.66
C ARG A 125 -10.74 -15.68 -11.31
N ASN A 126 -11.91 -15.23 -10.88
CA ASN A 126 -12.10 -14.52 -9.62
C ASN A 126 -11.83 -15.41 -8.40
N MET A 127 -12.25 -16.67 -8.43
CA MET A 127 -11.92 -17.66 -7.40
C MET A 127 -10.40 -17.92 -7.32
N ARG A 128 -9.71 -17.98 -8.47
CA ARG A 128 -8.25 -18.10 -8.51
C ARG A 128 -7.55 -16.88 -7.92
N ILE A 129 -8.01 -15.67 -8.20
CA ILE A 129 -7.46 -14.43 -7.61
C ILE A 129 -7.66 -14.41 -6.09
N ALA A 130 -8.85 -14.79 -5.62
CA ALA A 130 -9.14 -14.89 -4.19
C ALA A 130 -8.20 -15.90 -3.51
N ALA A 131 -8.01 -17.09 -4.09
CA ALA A 131 -7.06 -18.07 -3.58
C ALA A 131 -5.62 -17.53 -3.51
N ASN A 132 -5.17 -16.83 -4.55
CA ASN A 132 -3.83 -16.21 -4.59
C ASN A 132 -3.66 -15.06 -3.59
N THR A 133 -4.75 -14.42 -3.14
CA THR A 133 -4.69 -13.37 -2.11
C THR A 133 -4.39 -13.95 -0.73
N PHE A 134 -4.91 -15.15 -0.43
CA PHE A 134 -4.62 -15.86 0.83
C PHE A 134 -3.35 -16.71 0.76
N VAL A 135 -2.98 -17.19 -0.43
CA VAL A 135 -1.75 -17.97 -0.67
C VAL A 135 -1.00 -17.35 -1.86
N PRO A 136 -0.18 -16.30 -1.62
CA PRO A 136 0.58 -15.66 -2.68
C PRO A 136 1.63 -16.62 -3.24
N LYS A 137 1.67 -16.80 -4.57
CA LYS A 137 2.76 -17.54 -5.23
C LYS A 137 4.08 -16.76 -5.09
N LYS A 138 5.17 -17.48 -4.79
CA LYS A 138 6.57 -16.98 -4.79
C LYS A 138 7.13 -16.66 -6.20
N GLU A 139 6.28 -16.47 -7.21
CA GLU A 139 6.67 -16.49 -8.63
C GLU A 139 7.54 -15.29 -9.07
N LYS A 140 7.48 -14.15 -8.37
CA LYS A 140 8.19 -12.92 -8.80
C LYS A 140 9.69 -12.90 -8.49
N ASP A 141 10.15 -13.63 -7.47
CA ASP A 141 11.59 -13.67 -7.13
C ASP A 141 12.41 -14.44 -8.18
N GLY A 142 11.82 -15.45 -8.81
CA GLY A 142 12.51 -16.28 -9.80
C GLY A 142 12.77 -15.54 -11.12
N LEU A 143 11.81 -14.72 -11.57
CA LEU A 143 11.91 -13.96 -12.82
C LEU A 143 12.92 -12.82 -12.70
N ARG A 144 12.94 -12.12 -11.56
CA ARG A 144 13.90 -11.04 -11.29
C ARG A 144 15.33 -11.60 -11.19
N LYS A 145 15.52 -12.73 -10.48
CA LYS A 145 16.81 -13.44 -10.44
C LYS A 145 17.27 -13.96 -11.80
N ALA A 146 16.34 -14.38 -12.66
CA ALA A 146 16.67 -14.84 -14.01
C ALA A 146 17.15 -13.67 -14.89
N VAL A 147 16.49 -12.51 -14.82
CA VAL A 147 16.88 -11.30 -15.56
C VAL A 147 18.21 -10.72 -15.03
N GLU A 148 18.41 -10.71 -13.71
CA GLU A 148 19.68 -10.30 -13.08
C GLU A 148 20.82 -11.29 -13.41
N ALA A 149 20.54 -12.59 -13.56
CA ALA A 149 21.53 -13.61 -13.94
C ALA A 149 21.87 -13.60 -15.45
N GLU A 150 20.98 -13.11 -16.31
CA GLU A 150 21.20 -12.98 -17.75
C GLU A 150 21.97 -11.70 -18.13
N GLY A 151 22.39 -10.88 -17.15
CA GLY A 151 23.22 -9.70 -17.39
C GLY A 151 22.52 -8.61 -18.20
N ALA A 152 21.19 -8.61 -18.22
CA ALA A 152 20.39 -7.53 -18.78
C ALA A 152 20.05 -6.51 -17.68
N ILE A 153 21.09 -5.92 -17.10
CA ILE A 153 21.28 -4.59 -16.49
C ILE A 153 22.70 -4.56 -15.92
#